data_AF-A0A7G9LBI0-F1
#
_entry.id   AF-A0A7G9LBI0-F1
#
_cell.length_a   1.000
_cell.length_b   1.000
_cell.length_c   1.000
_cell.angle_alpha   90.00
_cell.angle_beta   90.00
_cell.angle_gamma   90.00
#
_symmetry.space_group_name_H-M   'P 1'
#
loop_
_entity.id
_entity.type
_entity.pdbx_description
1 polymer ?
#
loop_
_entity_poly.entity_id
_entity_poly.type
_entity_poly.pdbx_seq_one_letter_code
_entity_poly.pdbx_strand_id
1 'polypeptide(L)'
;MKISTKYPNFKEALLFFINDKNYSLVSDDSIKLSFMIPLSSHKLGYDYYELNPTSNGGVIFEVVTTLGLKTIKKTSSPIINNDLSSKEWENIIFTLVMKHFSSEEYLALKNGYTKTNVGCFGVLLFFTLLLTQILK
;
A
#
# COMPACT_ATOMS: atom_id res chain seq x y z
N MET A 1 -20.39 8.57 -12.79
CA MET A 1 -20.68 7.12 -12.73
C MET A 1 -19.71 6.49 -11.74
N LYS A 2 -20.16 5.59 -10.85
CA LYS A 2 -19.29 4.94 -9.88
C LYS A 2 -18.36 3.93 -10.55
N ILE A 3 -17.14 3.78 -10.04
CA ILE A 3 -16.17 2.81 -10.55
C ILE A 3 -16.68 1.37 -10.37
N SER A 4 -17.32 1.05 -9.24
CA SER A 4 -17.90 -0.28 -9.01
C SER A 4 -18.99 -0.67 -10.01
N THR A 5 -19.65 0.30 -10.66
CA THR A 5 -20.63 0.04 -11.72
C THR A 5 -19.97 -0.32 -13.04
N LYS A 6 -18.77 0.22 -13.32
CA LYS A 6 -18.01 -0.07 -14.55
C LYS A 6 -17.17 -1.35 -14.43
N TYR A 7 -16.70 -1.66 -13.22
CA TYR A 7 -15.87 -2.83 -12.91
C TYR A 7 -16.51 -3.67 -11.79
N PRO A 8 -17.71 -4.24 -12.01
CA PRO A 8 -18.44 -4.97 -10.97
C PRO A 8 -17.67 -6.21 -10.46
N ASN A 9 -16.95 -6.92 -11.34
CA ASN A 9 -16.24 -8.15 -10.97
C ASN A 9 -15.04 -7.88 -10.04
N PHE A 10 -14.44 -6.69 -10.11
CA PHE A 10 -13.37 -6.30 -9.19
C PHE A 10 -13.83 -6.30 -7.75
N LYS A 11 -15.02 -5.74 -7.47
CA LYS A 11 -15.53 -5.62 -6.10
C LYS A 11 -15.80 -7.00 -5.50
N GLU A 12 -16.39 -7.90 -6.27
CA GLU A 12 -16.62 -9.29 -5.86
C GLU A 12 -15.29 -9.99 -5.54
N ALA A 13 -14.34 -9.94 -6.46
CA ALA A 13 -13.02 -10.57 -6.30
C ALA A 13 -12.23 -10.01 -5.10
N LEU A 14 -12.29 -8.69 -4.89
CA LEU A 14 -11.61 -8.07 -3.75
C LEU A 14 -12.26 -8.47 -2.43
N LEU A 15 -13.60 -8.48 -2.35
CA LEU A 15 -14.30 -8.88 -1.13
C LEU A 15 -14.04 -10.35 -0.81
N PHE A 16 -13.95 -11.24 -1.81
CA PHE A 16 -13.49 -12.61 -1.58
C PHE A 16 -12.14 -12.67 -0.84
N PHE A 17 -11.24 -11.71 -1.09
CA PHE A 17 -9.90 -11.65 -0.47
C PHE A 17 -9.85 -10.95 0.91
N ILE A 18 -10.80 -10.06 1.23
CA ILE A 18 -10.73 -9.21 2.44
C ILE A 18 -11.94 -9.34 3.37
N ASN A 19 -12.95 -10.13 3.04
CA ASN A 19 -14.21 -10.17 3.80
C ASN A 19 -14.06 -10.69 5.24
N ASP A 20 -13.01 -11.45 5.53
CA ASP A 20 -12.65 -11.90 6.88
C ASP A 20 -11.85 -10.86 7.69
N LYS A 21 -11.51 -9.73 7.07
CA LYS A 21 -10.72 -8.66 7.69
C LYS A 21 -11.63 -7.52 8.17
N ASN A 22 -11.16 -6.73 9.12
CA ASN A 22 -11.85 -5.53 9.58
C ASN A 22 -11.71 -4.38 8.56
N TYR A 23 -12.27 -4.55 7.37
CA TYR A 23 -12.18 -3.58 6.29
C TYR A 23 -13.24 -2.48 6.41
N SER A 24 -13.01 -1.36 5.73
CA SER A 24 -13.99 -0.29 5.55
C SER A 24 -13.97 0.20 4.11
N LEU A 25 -15.14 0.48 3.54
CA LEU A 25 -15.25 1.17 2.25
C LEU A 25 -14.97 2.66 2.47
N VAL A 26 -13.95 3.19 1.82
CA VAL A 26 -13.54 4.60 1.93
C VAL A 26 -14.17 5.46 0.84
N SER A 27 -14.21 4.96 -0.39
CA SER A 27 -14.76 5.67 -1.54
C SER A 27 -15.26 4.68 -2.59
N ASP A 28 -16.32 5.06 -3.29
CA ASP A 28 -16.84 4.41 -4.51
C ASP A 28 -17.55 5.46 -5.35
N ASP A 29 -16.77 6.21 -6.12
CA ASP A 29 -17.20 7.33 -6.95
C ASP A 29 -16.55 7.25 -8.33
N SER A 30 -16.57 8.33 -9.12
CA SER A 30 -15.98 8.37 -10.47
C SER A 30 -14.46 8.57 -10.49
N ILE A 31 -13.87 8.90 -9.34
CA ILE A 31 -12.45 9.23 -9.18
C ILE A 31 -11.72 8.05 -8.53
N LYS A 32 -12.40 7.25 -7.69
CA LYS A 32 -11.77 6.11 -7.01
C LYS A 32 -12.81 5.10 -6.51
N LEU A 33 -12.38 3.83 -6.42
CA LEU A 33 -12.96 2.84 -5.51
C LEU A 33 -11.86 2.41 -4.53
N SER A 34 -12.09 2.55 -3.22
CA SER A 34 -11.05 2.32 -2.20
C SER A 34 -11.61 1.60 -0.98
N PHE A 35 -10.95 0.52 -0.59
CA PHE A 35 -11.17 -0.20 0.66
C PHE A 35 -9.94 -0.05 1.55
N MET A 36 -10.16 0.08 2.86
CA MET A 36 -9.10 0.29 3.84
C MET A 36 -9.16 -0.80 4.90
N ILE A 37 -7.98 -1.27 5.33
CA ILE A 37 -7.81 -2.20 6.43
C ILE A 37 -6.80 -1.61 7.42
N PRO A 38 -7.14 -1.44 8.70
CA PRO A 38 -6.19 -0.96 9.69
C PRO A 38 -5.11 -2.01 9.98
N LEU A 39 -3.87 -1.56 10.12
CA LEU A 39 -2.75 -2.41 10.53
C LEU A 39 -2.85 -2.67 12.04
N SER A 40 -2.87 -3.96 12.42
CA SER A 40 -2.94 -4.35 13.84
C SER A 40 -1.74 -3.89 14.66
N SER A 41 -0.58 -3.67 14.01
CA SER A 41 0.66 -3.26 14.66
C SER A 41 0.82 -1.75 14.84
N HIS A 42 -0.01 -0.91 14.19
CA HIS A 42 0.20 0.54 14.15
C HIS A 42 -1.12 1.31 14.20
N LYS A 43 -1.31 2.16 15.21
CA LYS A 43 -2.55 2.94 15.44
C LYS A 43 -2.99 3.80 14.24
N LEU A 44 -2.05 4.29 13.45
CA LEU A 44 -2.30 5.11 12.25
C LEU A 44 -1.82 4.41 10.97
N GLY A 45 -1.63 3.09 11.03
CA GLY A 45 -1.21 2.29 9.89
C GLY A 45 -2.40 1.73 9.15
N TYR A 46 -2.40 1.82 7.83
CA TYR A 46 -3.50 1.34 7.00
C TYR A 46 -2.99 0.74 5.70
N ASP A 47 -3.62 -0.36 5.27
CA ASP A 47 -3.52 -0.91 3.93
C ASP A 47 -4.76 -0.51 3.14
N TYR A 48 -4.55 0.13 1.99
CA TYR A 48 -5.60 0.49 1.05
C TYR A 48 -5.54 -0.40 -0.19
N TYR A 49 -6.71 -0.77 -0.69
CA TYR A 49 -6.93 -1.53 -1.92
C TYR A 49 -7.75 -0.64 -2.84
N GLU A 50 -7.11 -0.08 -3.86
CA GLU A 50 -7.65 1.03 -4.63
C GLU A 50 -7.72 0.70 -6.11
N LEU A 51 -8.86 1.01 -6.74
CA LEU A 51 -9.02 1.00 -8.17
C LEU A 51 -9.12 2.44 -8.65
N ASN A 52 -8.08 2.90 -9.34
CA ASN A 52 -7.90 4.27 -9.77
C ASN A 52 -8.12 4.39 -11.28
N PRO A 53 -9.12 5.14 -11.76
CA PRO A 53 -9.28 5.43 -13.18
C PRO A 53 -8.11 6.24 -13.73
N THR A 54 -7.81 5.99 -14.99
CA THR A 54 -6.77 6.67 -15.77
C THR A 54 -7.38 7.60 -16.80
N SER A 55 -6.62 8.59 -17.28
CA SER A 55 -7.04 9.50 -18.34
C SER A 55 -7.44 8.78 -19.64
N ASN A 56 -6.90 7.58 -19.87
CA ASN A 56 -7.12 6.78 -21.08
C ASN A 56 -8.36 5.87 -20.98
N GLY A 57 -9.16 6.00 -19.90
CA GLY A 57 -10.43 5.28 -19.73
C GLY A 57 -10.33 3.92 -19.03
N GLY A 58 -9.13 3.38 -18.85
CA GLY A 58 -8.85 2.19 -18.04
C GLY A 58 -8.68 2.49 -16.54
N VAL A 59 -8.32 1.48 -15.76
CA VAL A 59 -8.04 1.56 -14.32
C VAL A 59 -6.68 0.96 -13.97
N ILE A 60 -6.12 1.39 -12.84
CA ILE A 60 -4.95 0.79 -12.20
C ILE A 60 -5.39 0.31 -10.82
N PHE A 61 -5.14 -0.98 -10.54
CA PHE A 61 -5.29 -1.52 -9.20
C PHE A 61 -4.03 -1.27 -8.38
N GLU A 62 -4.20 -0.73 -7.18
CA GLU A 62 -3.10 -0.37 -6.29
C GLU A 62 -3.33 -0.92 -4.90
N VAL A 63 -2.26 -1.44 -4.30
CA VAL A 63 -2.19 -1.68 -2.86
C VAL A 63 -1.27 -0.61 -2.29
N VAL A 64 -1.74 0.12 -1.27
CA VAL A 64 -1.04 1.25 -0.67
C VAL A 64 -0.98 1.07 0.84
N THR A 65 0.21 0.95 1.39
CA THR A 65 0.44 0.95 2.85
C THR A 65 0.82 2.34 3.30
N THR A 66 0.13 2.89 4.29
CA THR A 66 0.45 4.17 4.91
C THR A 66 0.71 4.05 6.41
N LEU A 67 1.46 5.01 6.94
CA LEU A 67 1.59 5.29 8.37
C LEU A 67 1.36 6.79 8.59
N GLY A 68 0.20 7.13 9.15
CA GLY A 68 -0.29 8.51 9.19
C GLY A 68 -0.47 9.07 7.77
N LEU A 69 0.13 10.22 7.49
CA LEU A 69 0.08 10.86 6.17
C LEU A 69 1.15 10.34 5.20
N LYS A 70 2.05 9.46 5.65
CA LYS A 70 3.17 8.98 4.85
C LYS A 70 2.81 7.67 4.16
N THR A 71 2.94 7.63 2.84
CA THR A 71 2.96 6.38 2.07
C THR A 71 4.27 5.65 2.32
N ILE A 72 4.18 4.43 2.84
CA ILE A 72 5.32 3.55 3.09
C ILE A 72 5.62 2.71 1.86
N LYS A 73 4.58 2.13 1.28
CA LYS A 73 4.68 1.33 0.07
C LYS A 73 3.46 1.53 -0.80
N LYS A 74 3.70 1.58 -2.10
CA LYS A 74 2.67 1.52 -3.12
C LYS A 74 3.12 0.52 -4.18
N THR A 75 2.22 -0.38 -4.53
CA THR A 75 2.42 -1.35 -5.61
C THR A 75 1.22 -1.22 -6.53
N SER A 76 1.47 -1.09 -7.84
CA SER A 76 0.42 -0.83 -8.83
C SER A 76 0.45 -1.91 -9.92
N SER A 77 -0.72 -2.26 -10.43
CA SER A 77 -0.88 -3.10 -11.62
C SER A 77 -0.54 -2.33 -12.89
N PRO A 78 -0.40 -3.00 -14.05
CA PRO A 78 -0.58 -2.36 -15.34
C PRO A 78 -1.99 -1.77 -15.49
N ILE A 79 -2.19 -0.95 -16.53
CA ILE A 79 -3.51 -0.41 -16.88
C ILE A 79 -4.41 -1.54 -17.38
N ILE A 80 -5.63 -1.58 -16.87
CA ILE A 80 -6.68 -2.54 -17.22
C ILE A 80 -7.83 -1.76 -17.87
N ASN A 81 -8.09 -2.02 -19.14
CA ASN A 81 -9.00 -1.19 -19.95
C ASN A 81 -10.47 -1.62 -19.87
N ASN A 82 -10.72 -2.89 -19.57
CA ASN A 82 -12.05 -3.50 -19.52
C ASN A 82 -12.25 -4.20 -18.18
N ASP A 83 -13.50 -4.42 -17.79
CA ASP A 83 -13.76 -5.29 -16.65
C ASP A 83 -13.33 -6.71 -17.00
N LEU A 84 -12.50 -7.28 -16.13
CA LEU A 84 -12.02 -8.64 -16.24
C LEU A 84 -13.03 -9.57 -15.58
N SER A 85 -12.93 -10.87 -15.82
CA SER A 85 -13.67 -11.85 -15.02
C SER A 85 -13.25 -11.80 -13.56
N SER A 86 -14.11 -12.23 -12.64
CA SER A 86 -13.78 -12.29 -11.20
C SER A 86 -12.51 -13.10 -10.94
N LYS A 87 -12.27 -14.18 -11.71
CA LYS A 87 -11.06 -15.01 -11.60
C LYS A 87 -9.78 -14.29 -12.04
N GLU A 88 -9.84 -13.52 -13.12
CA GLU A 88 -8.70 -12.71 -13.56
C GLU A 88 -8.38 -11.61 -12.55
N TRP A 89 -9.41 -10.96 -11.99
CA TRP A 89 -9.25 -10.00 -10.91
C TRP A 89 -8.62 -10.64 -9.66
N GLU A 90 -9.10 -11.79 -9.22
CA GLU A 90 -8.51 -12.54 -8.10
C GLU A 90 -7.01 -12.79 -8.32
N ASN A 91 -6.63 -13.23 -9.52
CA ASN A 91 -5.23 -13.51 -9.85
C ASN A 91 -4.36 -12.24 -9.77
N ILE A 92 -4.86 -11.12 -10.28
CA ILE A 92 -4.17 -9.82 -10.22
C ILE A 92 -4.05 -9.37 -8.76
N ILE A 93 -5.15 -9.42 -8.00
CA ILE A 93 -5.20 -9.02 -6.59
C ILE A 93 -4.20 -9.84 -5.79
N PHE A 94 -4.26 -11.17 -5.89
CA PHE A 94 -3.36 -12.07 -5.18
C PHE A 94 -1.90 -11.78 -5.51
N THR A 95 -1.56 -11.69 -6.80
CA THR A 95 -0.18 -11.44 -7.24
C THR A 95 0.34 -10.10 -6.73
N LEU A 96 -0.47 -9.05 -6.83
CA LEU A 96 -0.08 -7.71 -6.42
C LEU A 96 0.09 -7.61 -4.90
N VAL A 97 -0.82 -8.22 -4.15
CA VAL A 97 -0.79 -8.26 -2.69
C VAL A 97 0.42 -9.03 -2.19
N MET A 98 0.69 -10.21 -2.76
CA MET A 98 1.88 -10.99 -2.42
C MET A 98 3.16 -10.20 -2.69
N LYS A 99 3.25 -9.53 -3.84
CA LYS A 99 4.38 -8.64 -4.17
C LYS A 99 4.49 -7.45 -3.22
N HIS A 100 3.36 -6.89 -2.78
CA HIS A 100 3.34 -5.75 -1.87
C HIS A 100 3.85 -6.16 -0.48
N PHE A 101 3.32 -7.24 0.08
CA PHE A 101 3.62 -7.65 1.46
C PHE A 101 4.96 -8.38 1.61
N SER A 102 5.55 -8.87 0.51
CA SER A 102 6.93 -9.38 0.50
C SER A 102 7.99 -8.28 0.33
N SER A 103 7.60 -7.01 0.15
CA SER A 103 8.55 -5.94 -0.06
C SER A 103 9.30 -5.58 1.22
N GLU A 104 10.58 -5.23 1.09
CA GLU A 104 11.43 -4.85 2.23
C GLU A 104 10.84 -3.68 3.04
N GLU A 105 10.19 -2.71 2.37
CA GLU A 105 9.60 -1.56 3.05
C GLU A 105 8.40 -1.96 3.92
N TYR A 106 7.55 -2.88 3.43
CA TYR A 106 6.43 -3.41 4.21
C TYR A 106 6.93 -4.27 5.38
N LEU A 107 7.91 -5.15 5.12
CA LEU A 107 8.50 -6.00 6.16
C LEU A 107 9.21 -5.16 7.23
N ALA A 108 9.90 -4.08 6.84
CA ALA A 108 10.51 -3.15 7.78
C ALA A 108 9.46 -2.49 8.69
N LEU A 109 8.37 -1.97 8.10
CA LEU A 109 7.24 -1.42 8.88
C LEU A 109 6.66 -2.45 9.84
N LYS A 110 6.38 -3.67 9.34
CA LYS A 110 5.80 -4.75 10.15
C LYS A 110 6.66 -5.12 11.35
N ASN A 111 7.97 -5.09 11.20
CA ASN A 111 8.94 -5.36 12.25
C ASN A 111 9.22 -4.15 13.17
N GLY A 112 8.51 -3.03 12.99
CA GLY A 112 8.68 -1.82 13.79
C GLY A 112 9.88 -0.96 13.38
N TYR A 113 10.58 -1.31 12.29
CA TYR A 113 11.62 -0.47 11.72
C TYR A 113 10.96 0.64 10.91
N THR A 114 10.61 1.74 11.58
CA THR A 114 10.40 2.99 10.85
C THR A 114 11.76 3.39 10.32
N LYS A 115 11.97 3.45 8.99
CA LYS A 115 13.10 4.18 8.42
C LYS A 115 13.03 5.61 8.93
N THR A 116 13.71 5.89 10.03
CA THR A 116 14.20 7.22 10.35
C THR A 116 15.10 7.56 9.19
N ASN A 117 14.72 8.57 8.40
CA ASN A 117 15.67 9.28 7.56
C ASN A 117 16.67 9.94 8.52
N VAL A 118 17.58 9.15 9.09
CA VAL A 118 18.77 9.67 9.74
C VAL A 118 19.61 10.15 8.57
N GLY A 119 19.32 11.38 8.12
CA GLY A 119 20.27 12.12 7.32
C GLY A 119 21.63 12.07 8.02
N CYS A 120 22.69 12.10 7.22
CA CYS A 120 24.13 12.02 7.53
C CYS A 120 24.65 12.56 8.90
N PHE A 121 23.86 13.33 9.65
CA PHE A 121 24.16 13.85 10.98
C PHE A 121 24.35 12.82 12.09
N GLY A 122 23.77 11.62 12.00
CA GLY A 122 23.94 10.59 13.04
C GLY A 122 25.33 9.93 13.05
N VAL A 123 26.00 9.88 11.90
CA VAL A 123 27.32 9.26 11.76
C VAL A 123 28.43 10.20 12.24
N LEU A 124 28.26 11.51 12.06
CA LEU A 124 29.25 12.52 12.48
C LEU A 124 29.43 12.62 14.00
N LEU A 125 28.38 12.38 14.80
CA LEU A 125 28.47 12.45 16.27
C LEU A 125 29.21 11.25 16.89
N PHE A 126 29.25 10.10 16.22
CA PHE A 126 30.01 8.95 16.71
C PHE A 126 31.53 9.11 16.47
N PHE A 127 31.92 9.73 15.36
CA PHE A 127 33.35 9.96 15.04
C PHE A 127 34.00 11.08 15.87
N THR A 128 33.27 12.13 16.25
CA THR A 128 33.81 13.22 17.07
C THR A 128 34.08 12.81 18.53
N LEU A 129 33.28 11.89 19.08
CA LEU A 129 33.49 11.31 20.41
C LEU A 129 34.68 10.33 20.43
N LEU A 130 34.93 9.59 19.34
CA LEU A 130 36.09 8.70 19.23
C LEU A 130 37.41 9.48 19.07
N LEU A 131 37.43 10.57 18.29
CA LEU A 131 38.65 11.37 18.11
C LEU A 131 39.12 12.07 19.40
N THR A 132 38.18 12.50 20.24
CA THR A 132 38.49 13.20 21.51
C THR A 132 39.01 12.26 22.61
N GLN A 133 38.79 10.95 22.50
CA GLN A 133 39.38 9.96 23.40
C GLN A 133 40.76 9.48 22.96
N ILE A 134 41.11 9.60 21.68
CA ILE A 134 42.41 9.19 21.13
C ILE A 134 43.46 10.33 21.22
N LEU A 135 43.01 11.58 21.37
CA LEU A 135 43.86 12.78 21.50
C LEU A 135 44.12 13.22 22.95
N LYS A 136 44.01 12.33 23.93
CA LYS A 136 44.43 12.56 25.32
C LYS A 136 45.63 11.72 25.70
#